data_AF-A0A258S028-F1
#
_entry.id   AF-A0A258S028-F1
#
_cell.length_a   1.000
_cell.length_b   1.000
_cell.length_c   1.000
_cell.angle_alpha   90.00
_cell.angle_beta   90.00
_cell.angle_gamma   90.00
#
_symmetry.space_group_name_H-M   'P 1'
#
loop_
_entity.id
_entity.type
_entity.pdbx_description
1 polymer ?
#
loop_
_entity_poly.entity_id
_entity_poly.type
_entity_poly.pdbx_seq_one_letter_code
_entity_poly.pdbx_strand_id
1 'polypeptide(L)'
;MRHRLIRLHPVITPLLIVSGVIYLALPRTFFATYMADQRIPIAIAFMVIACIQVDLRHRLARRGFAIVLLLLLAVRVGEVQLVWNRLSQWTVAFRGSVEQIKRGSKVLVAYADPMGGYDVRDLGLVHAACLAMIEKSALVTTAFTVPGKQILRVRPPYKDWVDTEDGTPPTLEQMLLSSEEPTVDGPRYWDLWPKHFDYVYLLFTEPNDKNPDPDEMKLIYSGDRFQLYQVVKTKPES
;
A
#
# COMPACT_ATOMS: atom_id res chain seq x y z
N MET A 1 37.14 40.04 8.03
CA MET A 1 37.25 38.91 7.09
C MET A 1 35.98 38.06 7.19
N ARG A 2 35.16 38.03 6.12
CA ARG A 2 33.87 37.34 6.09
C ARG A 2 34.13 35.88 5.73
N HIS A 3 34.36 35.01 6.72
CA HIS A 3 34.55 33.58 6.47
C HIS A 3 33.28 33.00 5.88
N ARG A 4 33.31 32.66 4.58
CA ARG A 4 32.23 31.95 3.89
C ARG A 4 32.18 30.53 4.42
N LEU A 5 31.35 30.31 5.43
CA LEU A 5 31.11 29.01 6.08
C LEU A 5 30.47 27.98 5.13
N ILE A 6 29.85 28.44 4.04
CA ILE A 6 29.13 27.62 3.07
C ILE A 6 29.65 27.96 1.66
N ARG A 7 30.07 26.94 0.92
CA ARG A 7 30.37 27.02 -0.52
C ARG A 7 29.37 26.16 -1.28
N LEU A 8 28.82 26.73 -2.35
CA LEU A 8 27.94 26.03 -3.28
C LEU A 8 28.75 25.63 -4.50
N HIS A 9 28.63 24.37 -4.93
CA HIS A 9 29.29 23.90 -6.14
C HIS A 9 28.60 24.52 -7.39
N PRO A 10 29.34 24.95 -8.43
CA PRO A 10 28.77 25.58 -9.62
C PRO A 10 27.80 24.67 -10.40
N VAL A 11 27.86 23.36 -10.18
CA VAL A 11 26.93 22.37 -10.77
C VAL A 11 25.50 22.51 -10.24
N ILE A 12 25.27 23.21 -9.12
CA ILE A 12 23.92 23.36 -8.55
C ILE A 12 22.94 24.05 -9.50
N THR A 13 23.40 25.03 -10.28
CA THR A 13 22.55 25.79 -11.22
C THR A 13 22.08 24.93 -12.40
N PRO A 14 22.96 24.27 -13.18
CA PRO A 14 22.50 23.39 -14.27
C PRO A 14 21.70 22.20 -13.73
N LEU A 15 22.04 21.68 -12.54
CA LEU A 15 21.26 20.64 -11.87
C LEU A 15 19.81 21.10 -11.65
N LEU A 16 19.60 22.24 -10.98
CA LEU A 16 18.26 22.75 -10.71
C LEU A 16 17.46 23.05 -11.98
N ILE A 17 18.10 23.58 -13.03
CA ILE A 17 17.44 23.87 -14.31
C ILE A 17 16.99 22.57 -14.99
N VAL A 18 17.91 21.61 -15.18
CA VAL A 18 17.60 20.34 -15.85
C VAL A 18 16.56 19.56 -15.06
N SER A 19 16.75 19.48 -13.74
CA SER A 19 15.81 18.83 -12.83
C SER A 19 14.43 19.48 -12.83
N GLY A 20 14.35 20.80 -12.91
CA GLY A 20 13.09 21.54 -13.02
C GLY A 20 12.36 21.25 -14.32
N VAL A 21 13.08 21.22 -15.45
CA VAL A 21 12.50 20.87 -16.76
C VAL A 21 11.99 19.43 -16.75
N ILE A 22 12.79 18.48 -16.22
CA ILE A 22 12.38 17.08 -16.10
C ILE A 22 11.13 16.97 -15.23
N TYR A 23 11.08 17.64 -14.08
CA TYR A 23 9.92 17.61 -13.19
C TYR A 23 8.65 18.12 -13.87
N LEU A 24 8.72 19.25 -14.59
CA LEU A 24 7.57 19.81 -15.31
C LEU A 24 7.11 18.93 -16.48
N ALA A 25 8.04 18.21 -17.11
CA ALA A 25 7.74 17.33 -18.24
C ALA A 25 7.30 15.92 -17.81
N LEU A 26 7.54 15.52 -16.56
CA LEU A 26 7.27 14.15 -16.11
C LEU A 26 5.76 13.94 -15.86
N PRO A 27 5.13 12.95 -16.49
CA PRO A 27 3.76 12.56 -16.14
C PRO A 27 3.72 11.91 -14.74
N ARG A 28 2.57 12.04 -14.06
CA ARG A 28 2.31 11.43 -12.74
C ARG A 28 2.45 9.90 -12.77
N THR A 29 2.15 9.28 -13.92
CA THR A 29 2.33 7.86 -14.21
C THR A 29 3.40 7.67 -15.28
N PHE A 30 4.43 6.90 -14.98
CA PHE A 30 5.49 6.56 -15.94
C PHE A 30 5.86 5.09 -15.76
N PHE A 31 5.92 4.32 -16.86
CA PHE A 31 6.15 2.87 -16.83
C PHE A 31 5.23 2.10 -15.86
N ALA A 32 3.93 2.40 -15.90
CA ALA A 32 2.91 1.79 -15.02
C ALA A 32 3.23 1.92 -13.51
N THR A 33 4.08 2.88 -13.14
CA THR A 33 4.41 3.24 -11.76
C THR A 33 3.72 4.56 -11.43
N TYR A 34 2.92 4.54 -10.37
CA TYR A 34 2.23 5.72 -9.84
C TYR A 34 3.19 6.58 -9.00
N MET A 35 2.99 7.90 -9.02
CA MET A 35 3.79 8.90 -8.29
C MET A 35 5.25 8.98 -8.73
N ALA A 36 5.52 8.82 -10.04
CA ALA A 36 6.86 8.98 -10.58
C ALA A 36 7.40 10.42 -10.37
N ASP A 37 6.50 11.39 -10.48
CA ASP A 37 6.71 12.83 -10.27
C ASP A 37 7.16 13.17 -8.85
N GLN A 38 6.70 12.42 -7.84
CA GLN A 38 7.05 12.67 -6.44
C GLN A 38 8.45 12.17 -6.06
N ARG A 39 9.00 11.20 -6.80
CA ARG A 39 10.31 10.60 -6.51
C ARG A 39 11.46 11.52 -6.92
N ILE A 40 11.26 12.31 -7.97
CA ILE A 40 12.30 13.19 -8.54
C ILE A 40 12.68 14.34 -7.59
N PRO A 41 11.74 15.11 -6.98
CA PRO A 41 12.06 16.16 -6.02
C PRO A 41 12.92 15.70 -4.84
N ILE A 42 12.69 14.49 -4.34
CA ILE A 42 13.48 13.91 -3.25
C ILE A 42 14.92 13.69 -3.70
N ALA A 43 15.13 13.08 -4.89
CA ALA A 43 16.46 12.88 -5.45
C ALA A 43 17.18 14.22 -5.68
N ILE A 44 16.48 15.23 -6.19
CA ILE A 44 17.02 16.58 -6.39
C ILE A 44 17.44 17.21 -5.06
N ALA A 45 16.62 17.09 -4.02
CA ALA A 45 16.94 17.60 -2.69
C ALA A 45 18.24 16.99 -2.15
N PHE A 46 18.43 15.67 -2.30
CA PHE A 46 19.68 15.01 -1.93
C PHE A 46 20.88 15.50 -2.75
N MET A 47 20.72 15.68 -4.07
CA MET A 47 21.77 16.21 -4.95
C MET A 47 22.14 17.66 -4.60
N VAL A 48 21.17 18.49 -4.24
CA VAL A 48 21.37 19.87 -3.77
C VAL A 48 22.16 19.87 -2.46
N ILE A 49 21.78 19.01 -1.50
CA ILE A 49 22.52 18.86 -0.23
C ILE A 49 23.96 18.42 -0.49
N ALA A 50 24.20 17.49 -1.41
CA ALA A 50 25.54 17.04 -1.78
C ALA A 50 26.40 18.16 -2.41
N CYS A 51 25.77 19.14 -3.06
CA CYS A 51 26.44 20.30 -3.63
C CYS A 51 26.81 21.39 -2.60
N ILE A 52 26.33 21.26 -1.35
CA ILE A 52 26.63 22.16 -0.24
C ILE A 52 27.90 21.68 0.46
N GLN A 53 28.97 22.46 0.36
CA GLN A 53 30.20 22.23 1.10
C GLN A 53 30.24 23.13 2.34
N VAL A 54 30.28 22.52 3.53
CA VAL A 54 30.40 23.23 4.81
C VAL A 54 31.86 23.18 5.28
N ASP A 55 32.45 24.34 5.55
CA ASP A 55 33.81 24.41 6.08
C ASP A 55 33.82 24.15 7.60
N LEU A 56 34.08 22.89 7.98
CA LEU A 56 34.09 22.40 9.37
C LEU A 56 35.46 22.55 10.07
N ARG A 57 36.36 23.39 9.54
CA ARG A 57 37.70 23.61 10.10
C ARG A 57 37.65 24.21 11.51
N HIS A 58 36.64 25.02 11.83
CA HIS A 58 36.51 25.66 13.15
C HIS A 58 35.87 24.73 14.19
N ARG A 59 36.48 24.59 15.39
CA ARG A 59 35.99 23.69 16.47
C ARG A 59 34.55 24.01 16.89
N LEU A 60 34.17 25.29 16.96
CA LEU A 60 32.79 25.70 17.27
C LEU A 60 31.81 25.34 16.15
N ALA A 61 32.19 25.49 14.87
CA ALA A 61 31.35 25.14 13.74
C ALA A 61 31.08 23.63 13.69
N ARG A 62 32.09 22.81 14.01
CA ARG A 62 31.96 21.36 14.10
C ARG A 62 31.04 20.91 15.24
N ARG A 63 31.19 21.49 16.44
CA ARG A 63 30.31 21.19 17.59
C ARG A 63 28.88 21.65 17.32
N GLY A 64 28.70 22.84 16.76
CA GLY A 64 27.38 23.35 16.37
C GLY A 64 26.70 22.46 15.33
N PHE A 65 27.43 22.06 14.29
CA PHE A 65 26.91 21.12 13.27
C PHE A 65 26.50 19.78 13.89
N ALA A 66 27.33 19.20 14.76
CA ALA A 66 27.01 17.95 15.44
C ALA A 66 25.78 18.06 16.33
N ILE A 67 25.63 19.16 17.08
CA ILE A 67 24.43 19.41 17.91
C ILE A 67 23.19 19.53 17.04
N VAL A 68 23.24 20.32 15.95
CA VAL A 68 22.11 20.47 15.02
C VAL A 68 21.74 19.12 14.41
N LEU A 69 22.72 18.31 14.00
CA LEU A 69 22.48 16.99 13.43
C LEU A 69 21.84 16.03 14.44
N LEU A 70 22.31 16.05 15.70
CA LEU A 70 21.70 15.26 16.78
C LEU A 70 20.28 15.71 17.10
N LEU A 71 20.01 17.02 17.09
CA LEU A 71 18.67 17.56 17.29
C LEU A 71 17.73 17.16 16.15
N LEU A 72 18.16 17.30 14.89
CA LEU A 72 17.39 16.87 13.72
C LEU A 72 17.11 15.36 13.74
N LEU A 73 18.11 14.57 14.13
CA LEU A 73 17.95 13.12 14.30
C LEU A 73 16.92 12.81 15.39
N ALA A 74 17.01 13.45 16.56
CA ALA A 74 16.07 13.25 17.66
C ALA A 74 14.64 13.64 17.27
N VAL A 75 14.45 14.77 16.58
CA VAL A 75 13.15 15.19 16.05
C VAL A 75 12.61 14.16 15.06
N ARG A 76 13.45 13.68 14.12
CA ARG A 76 13.02 12.69 13.12
C ARG A 76 12.66 11.36 13.76
N VAL A 77 13.44 10.87 14.73
CA VAL A 77 13.12 9.65 15.48
C VAL A 77 11.82 9.82 16.25
N GLY A 78 11.63 10.96 16.91
CA GLY A 78 10.38 11.26 17.63
C GLY A 78 9.16 11.30 16.71
N GLU A 79 9.26 11.95 15.56
CA GLU A 79 8.17 12.01 14.58
C GLU A 79 7.85 10.64 13.98
N VAL A 80 8.88 9.86 13.60
CA VAL A 80 8.69 8.47 13.14
C VAL A 80 8.02 7.62 14.23
N GLN A 81 8.44 7.76 15.49
CA GLN A 81 7.82 7.03 16.61
C GLN A 81 6.34 7.40 16.80
N LEU A 82 6.00 8.69 16.70
CA LEU A 82 4.61 9.16 16.82
C LEU A 82 3.73 8.59 15.69
N VAL A 83 4.24 8.61 14.45
CA VAL A 83 3.53 8.03 13.30
C VAL A 83 3.40 6.52 13.45
N TRP A 84 4.47 5.82 13.86
CA TRP A 84 4.45 4.38 14.10
C TRP A 84 3.43 4.00 15.18
N ASN A 85 3.38 4.74 16.29
CA ASN A 85 2.41 4.50 17.35
C ASN A 85 0.97 4.59 16.83
N ARG A 86 0.66 5.58 15.97
CA ARG A 86 -0.66 5.69 15.34
C ARG A 86 -0.95 4.52 14.40
N LEU A 87 -0.01 4.14 13.54
CA LEU A 87 -0.17 3.03 12.59
C LEU A 87 -0.25 1.66 13.27
N SER A 88 0.41 1.50 14.42
CA SER A 88 0.47 0.24 15.14
C SER A 88 -0.91 -0.24 15.61
N GLN A 89 -1.84 0.68 15.91
CA GLN A 89 -3.18 0.33 16.38
C GLN A 89 -3.98 -0.46 15.33
N TRP A 90 -4.02 0.00 14.08
CA TRP A 90 -4.69 -0.73 13.00
C TRP A 90 -3.96 -2.02 12.63
N THR A 91 -2.63 -2.02 12.75
CA THR A 91 -1.80 -3.20 12.47
C THR A 91 -2.09 -4.34 13.44
N VAL A 92 -2.34 -4.04 14.72
CA VAL A 92 -2.71 -5.05 15.73
C VAL A 92 -4.06 -5.68 15.43
N ALA A 93 -5.09 -4.85 15.13
CA ALA A 93 -6.41 -5.36 14.77
C ALA A 93 -6.37 -6.22 13.50
N PHE A 94 -5.62 -5.76 12.47
CA PHE A 94 -5.48 -6.50 11.23
C PHE A 94 -4.77 -7.84 11.45
N ARG A 95 -3.67 -7.87 12.21
CA ARG A 95 -3.00 -9.11 12.59
C ARG A 95 -3.93 -10.05 13.35
N GLY A 96 -4.71 -9.55 14.30
CA GLY A 96 -5.72 -10.34 15.03
C GLY A 96 -6.77 -10.95 14.10
N SER A 97 -7.16 -10.25 13.03
CA SER A 97 -8.05 -10.80 12.00
C SER A 97 -7.39 -11.90 11.16
N VAL A 98 -6.10 -11.73 10.80
CA VAL A 98 -5.34 -12.74 10.03
C VAL A 98 -5.22 -14.04 10.82
N GLU A 99 -5.12 -13.98 12.16
CA GLU A 99 -5.09 -15.17 13.00
C GLU A 99 -6.32 -16.07 12.83
N GLN A 100 -7.48 -15.50 12.49
CA GLN A 100 -8.74 -16.22 12.25
C GLN A 100 -8.82 -16.92 10.88
N ILE A 101 -7.89 -16.61 9.97
CA ILE A 101 -7.84 -17.21 8.64
C ILE A 101 -7.19 -18.59 8.72
N LYS A 102 -7.85 -19.57 8.10
CA LYS A 102 -7.29 -20.93 7.96
C LYS A 102 -6.07 -20.94 7.02
N ARG A 103 -5.09 -21.76 7.34
CA ARG A 103 -3.87 -21.89 6.54
C ARG A 103 -4.20 -22.41 5.14
N GLY A 104 -3.64 -21.81 4.09
CA GLY A 104 -3.84 -22.22 2.70
C GLY A 104 -5.16 -21.76 2.06
N SER A 105 -5.95 -20.93 2.75
CA SER A 105 -7.22 -20.41 2.24
C SER A 105 -7.05 -19.42 1.07
N LYS A 106 -8.10 -19.27 0.27
CA LYS A 106 -8.21 -18.22 -0.74
C LYS A 106 -9.00 -17.03 -0.18
N VAL A 107 -8.42 -15.84 -0.26
CA VAL A 107 -8.92 -14.61 0.36
C VAL A 107 -9.17 -13.57 -0.74
N LEU A 108 -10.43 -13.19 -0.91
CA LEU A 108 -10.84 -12.09 -1.76
C LEU A 108 -10.75 -10.77 -0.99
N VAL A 109 -10.32 -9.72 -1.66
CA VAL A 109 -10.35 -8.34 -1.15
C VAL A 109 -11.31 -7.55 -2.02
N ALA A 110 -12.22 -6.80 -1.40
CA ALA A 110 -13.19 -5.92 -2.04
C ALA A 110 -13.29 -4.59 -1.27
N TYR A 111 -13.79 -3.55 -1.93
CA TYR A 111 -13.94 -2.21 -1.32
C TYR A 111 -15.42 -1.90 -1.05
N ALA A 112 -15.74 -1.55 0.19
CA ALA A 112 -17.05 -0.99 0.53
C ALA A 112 -17.23 0.41 -0.04
N ASP A 113 -16.20 1.26 0.11
CA ASP A 113 -16.15 2.59 -0.48
C ASP A 113 -15.27 2.59 -1.74
N PRO A 114 -15.81 2.83 -2.95
CA PRO A 114 -15.03 2.92 -4.19
C PRO A 114 -14.03 4.09 -4.21
N MET A 115 -14.22 5.09 -3.36
CA MET A 115 -13.28 6.20 -3.16
C MET A 115 -12.23 5.89 -2.09
N GLY A 116 -12.30 4.72 -1.45
CA GLY A 116 -11.27 4.24 -0.55
C GLY A 116 -9.96 3.91 -1.28
N GLY A 117 -8.82 4.25 -0.68
CA GLY A 117 -7.50 3.92 -1.23
C GLY A 117 -6.86 5.02 -2.10
N TYR A 118 -7.57 6.11 -2.41
CA TYR A 118 -6.98 7.28 -3.09
C TYR A 118 -6.13 8.16 -2.16
N ASP A 119 -6.36 8.10 -0.84
CA ASP A 119 -5.54 8.79 0.15
C ASP A 119 -4.26 8.01 0.43
N VAL A 120 -3.12 8.70 0.53
CA VAL A 120 -1.82 8.11 0.85
C VAL A 120 -1.85 7.35 2.18
N ARG A 121 -2.72 7.78 3.12
CA ARG A 121 -2.92 7.14 4.41
C ARG A 121 -3.57 5.74 4.31
N ASP A 122 -4.23 5.46 3.20
CA ASP A 122 -5.00 4.23 2.99
C ASP A 122 -4.17 3.13 2.31
N LEU A 123 -3.05 3.50 1.67
CA LEU A 123 -2.20 2.57 0.91
C LEU A 123 -1.70 1.39 1.75
N GLY A 124 -1.49 1.60 3.06
CA GLY A 124 -1.12 0.51 3.97
C GLY A 124 -2.24 -0.50 4.19
N LEU A 125 -3.50 -0.04 4.21
CA LEU A 125 -4.68 -0.88 4.39
C LEU A 125 -5.02 -1.69 3.13
N VAL A 126 -4.88 -1.07 1.95
CA VAL A 126 -5.15 -1.70 0.63
C VAL A 126 -4.44 -3.05 0.46
N HIS A 127 -3.21 -3.15 0.95
CA HIS A 127 -2.40 -4.36 0.85
C HIS A 127 -2.22 -5.10 2.19
N ALA A 128 -2.93 -4.69 3.25
CA ALA A 128 -2.80 -5.33 4.56
C ALA A 128 -3.15 -6.82 4.50
N ALA A 129 -4.14 -7.20 3.67
CA ALA A 129 -4.55 -8.59 3.46
C ALA A 129 -3.41 -9.51 3.02
N CYS A 130 -2.38 -8.99 2.34
CA CYS A 130 -1.20 -9.76 1.94
C CYS A 130 -0.40 -10.32 3.13
N LEU A 131 -0.62 -9.81 4.35
CA LEU A 131 -0.06 -10.42 5.56
C LEU A 131 -0.52 -11.88 5.74
N ALA A 132 -1.73 -12.22 5.29
CA ALA A 132 -2.24 -13.59 5.31
C ALA A 132 -1.44 -14.54 4.39
N MET A 133 -0.77 -14.04 3.35
CA MET A 133 0.14 -14.84 2.55
C MET A 133 1.35 -15.29 3.38
N ILE A 134 1.88 -14.40 4.21
CA ILE A 134 3.06 -14.65 5.04
C ILE A 134 2.69 -15.56 6.22
N GLU A 135 1.67 -15.19 6.99
CA GLU A 135 1.35 -15.86 8.26
C GLU A 135 0.53 -17.14 8.05
N LYS A 136 -0.32 -17.19 7.02
CA LYS A 136 -1.26 -18.29 6.77
C LYS A 136 -1.04 -19.01 5.44
N SER A 137 -0.02 -18.65 4.65
CA SER A 137 0.17 -19.24 3.31
C SER A 137 -1.10 -19.14 2.44
N ALA A 138 -1.90 -18.10 2.65
CA ALA A 138 -3.13 -17.87 1.91
C ALA A 138 -2.85 -17.32 0.51
N LEU A 139 -3.75 -17.59 -0.44
CA LEU A 139 -3.79 -16.89 -1.71
C LEU A 139 -4.64 -15.62 -1.53
N VAL A 140 -4.07 -14.44 -1.78
CA VAL A 140 -4.77 -13.15 -1.62
C VAL A 140 -4.89 -12.50 -3.00
N THR A 141 -6.07 -12.01 -3.34
CA THR A 141 -6.34 -11.47 -4.70
C THR A 141 -5.48 -10.25 -5.05
N THR A 142 -5.15 -9.42 -4.07
CA THR A 142 -4.30 -8.22 -4.22
C THR A 142 -2.81 -8.50 -4.07
N ALA A 143 -2.41 -9.78 -4.16
CA ALA A 143 -1.00 -10.14 -4.25
C ALA A 143 -0.41 -9.50 -5.51
N PHE A 144 0.75 -8.86 -5.39
CA PHE A 144 1.41 -8.20 -6.51
C PHE A 144 1.97 -9.20 -7.54
N THR A 145 1.09 -9.74 -8.38
CA THR A 145 1.39 -10.83 -9.31
C THR A 145 1.37 -10.41 -10.78
N VAL A 146 1.30 -9.10 -11.01
CA VAL A 146 1.26 -8.47 -12.33
C VAL A 146 2.57 -8.73 -13.08
N PRO A 147 2.53 -9.39 -14.25
CA PRO A 147 3.72 -9.68 -15.04
C PRO A 147 4.51 -8.41 -15.37
N GLY A 148 5.82 -8.43 -15.10
CA GLY A 148 6.72 -7.31 -15.40
C GLY A 148 6.80 -6.21 -14.34
N LYS A 149 5.90 -6.20 -13.33
CA LYS A 149 6.00 -5.28 -12.18
C LYS A 149 6.74 -5.88 -11.00
N GLN A 150 6.48 -7.15 -10.68
CA GLN A 150 7.08 -7.83 -9.52
C GLN A 150 7.64 -9.21 -9.88
N ILE A 151 8.44 -9.77 -8.97
CA ILE A 151 9.12 -11.07 -9.12
C ILE A 151 8.14 -12.25 -8.93
N LEU A 152 7.01 -12.02 -8.25
CA LEU A 152 6.04 -13.07 -7.92
C LEU A 152 5.26 -13.52 -9.16
N ARG A 153 5.18 -14.83 -9.40
CA ARG A 153 4.38 -15.43 -10.47
C ARG A 153 3.37 -16.42 -9.89
N VAL A 154 2.13 -16.31 -10.37
CA VAL A 154 1.05 -17.22 -9.97
C VAL A 154 1.15 -18.51 -10.76
N ARG A 155 0.93 -19.64 -10.08
CA ARG A 155 0.89 -20.94 -10.73
C ARG A 155 -0.35 -21.02 -11.63
N PRO A 156 -0.29 -21.66 -12.81
CA PRO A 156 -1.40 -21.69 -13.76
C PRO A 156 -2.78 -22.03 -13.17
N PRO A 157 -2.92 -22.99 -12.23
CA PRO A 157 -4.22 -23.32 -11.65
C PRO A 157 -4.88 -22.23 -10.81
N TYR A 158 -4.16 -21.18 -10.42
CA TYR A 158 -4.66 -20.11 -9.55
C TYR A 158 -4.73 -18.75 -10.24
N LYS A 159 -4.39 -18.70 -11.54
CA LYS A 159 -4.29 -17.44 -12.30
C LYS A 159 -5.62 -16.70 -12.37
N ASP A 160 -6.72 -17.44 -12.40
CA ASP A 160 -8.08 -16.89 -12.51
C ASP A 160 -8.64 -16.43 -11.16
N TRP A 161 -7.88 -16.52 -10.06
CA TRP A 161 -8.33 -16.12 -8.72
C TRP A 161 -7.46 -15.04 -8.08
N VAL A 162 -6.72 -14.31 -8.91
CA VAL A 162 -5.85 -13.21 -8.49
C VAL A 162 -5.90 -12.08 -9.49
N ASP A 163 -5.61 -10.88 -9.04
CA ASP A 163 -5.40 -9.77 -9.94
C ASP A 163 -4.06 -9.91 -10.67
N THR A 164 -4.11 -9.91 -12.01
CA THR A 164 -2.93 -9.93 -12.90
C THR A 164 -2.79 -8.67 -13.75
N GLU A 165 -3.69 -7.70 -13.58
CA GLU A 165 -3.80 -6.51 -14.41
C GLU A 165 -3.41 -5.21 -13.68
N ASP A 166 -3.16 -5.28 -12.37
CA ASP A 166 -2.93 -4.11 -11.49
C ASP A 166 -4.18 -3.23 -11.41
N GLY A 167 -5.34 -3.87 -11.31
CA GLY A 167 -6.63 -3.22 -11.19
C GLY A 167 -6.91 -2.79 -9.75
N THR A 168 -7.98 -2.02 -9.60
CA THR A 168 -8.60 -1.83 -8.27
C THR A 168 -9.40 -3.08 -7.91
N PRO A 169 -9.42 -3.50 -6.63
CA PRO A 169 -10.35 -4.51 -6.15
C PRO A 169 -11.81 -4.18 -6.52
N PRO A 170 -12.68 -5.19 -6.67
CA PRO A 170 -14.08 -4.95 -6.98
C PRO A 170 -14.74 -4.13 -5.88
N THR A 171 -15.67 -3.26 -6.26
CA THR A 171 -16.57 -2.63 -5.30
C THR A 171 -17.52 -3.68 -4.70
N LEU A 172 -18.09 -3.39 -3.53
CA LEU A 172 -19.09 -4.25 -2.92
C LEU A 172 -20.23 -4.59 -3.90
N GLU A 173 -20.74 -3.59 -4.62
CA GLU A 173 -21.80 -3.78 -5.62
C GLU A 173 -21.37 -4.73 -6.76
N GLN A 174 -20.17 -4.54 -7.31
CA GLN A 174 -19.63 -5.41 -8.37
C GLN A 174 -19.41 -6.85 -7.89
N MET A 175 -18.95 -7.01 -6.65
CA MET A 175 -18.75 -8.31 -6.02
C MET A 175 -20.10 -9.03 -5.80
N LEU A 176 -21.12 -8.32 -5.33
CA LEU A 176 -22.45 -8.90 -5.11
C LEU A 176 -23.15 -9.26 -6.43
N LEU A 177 -23.01 -8.43 -7.47
CA LEU A 177 -23.60 -8.72 -8.79
C LEU A 177 -22.98 -9.95 -9.47
N SER A 178 -21.77 -10.34 -9.08
CA SER A 178 -21.02 -11.46 -9.68
C SER A 178 -21.01 -12.72 -8.82
N SER A 179 -21.85 -12.79 -7.78
CA SER A 179 -21.93 -13.95 -6.88
C SER A 179 -22.52 -15.19 -7.57
N GLU A 180 -23.58 -15.00 -8.37
CA GLU A 180 -24.33 -16.09 -9.02
C GLU A 180 -23.95 -16.30 -10.49
N GLU A 181 -23.71 -15.20 -11.21
CA GLU A 181 -23.38 -15.19 -12.63
C GLU A 181 -22.07 -14.43 -12.90
N PRO A 182 -21.23 -14.90 -13.85
CA PRO A 182 -20.02 -14.18 -14.22
C PRO A 182 -20.35 -12.85 -14.90
N THR A 183 -19.45 -11.88 -14.78
CA THR A 183 -19.62 -10.57 -15.39
C THR A 183 -19.67 -10.64 -16.93
N VAL A 184 -20.56 -9.84 -17.53
CA VAL A 184 -20.84 -9.86 -18.98
C VAL A 184 -19.68 -9.34 -19.82
N ASP A 185 -18.86 -8.44 -19.26
CA ASP A 185 -17.74 -7.78 -19.95
C ASP A 185 -16.46 -8.64 -20.01
N GLY A 186 -16.56 -9.92 -19.66
CA GLY A 186 -15.45 -10.89 -19.67
C GLY A 186 -15.08 -11.39 -18.27
N PRO A 187 -14.34 -12.51 -18.18
CA PRO A 187 -14.08 -13.18 -16.91
C PRO A 187 -13.24 -12.30 -15.98
N ARG A 188 -13.73 -12.13 -14.75
CA ARG A 188 -13.03 -11.44 -13.66
C ARG A 188 -12.61 -12.45 -12.60
N TYR A 189 -11.51 -12.14 -11.90
CA TYR A 189 -10.98 -13.06 -10.90
C TYR A 189 -11.89 -13.25 -9.67
N TRP A 190 -12.87 -12.36 -9.51
CA TRP A 190 -13.86 -12.38 -8.43
C TRP A 190 -15.23 -12.89 -8.88
N ASP A 191 -15.38 -13.30 -10.14
CA ASP A 191 -16.63 -13.91 -10.61
C ASP A 191 -16.88 -15.22 -9.85
N LEU A 192 -18.14 -15.45 -9.49
CA LEU A 192 -18.58 -16.62 -8.74
C LEU A 192 -17.81 -16.80 -7.42
N TRP A 193 -17.44 -15.69 -6.78
CA TRP A 193 -16.58 -15.70 -5.61
C TRP A 193 -17.04 -16.65 -4.47
N PRO A 194 -18.34 -16.86 -4.18
CA PRO A 194 -18.74 -17.75 -3.10
C PRO A 194 -18.29 -19.20 -3.32
N LYS A 195 -18.15 -19.62 -4.60
CA LYS A 195 -17.73 -20.98 -4.97
C LYS A 195 -16.23 -21.21 -4.77
N HIS A 196 -15.43 -20.15 -4.88
CA HIS A 196 -13.98 -20.28 -4.98
C HIS A 196 -13.25 -19.73 -3.75
N PHE A 197 -13.69 -18.63 -3.15
CA PHE A 197 -13.00 -18.04 -2.00
C PHE A 197 -13.49 -18.61 -0.67
N ASP A 198 -12.62 -18.57 0.34
CA ASP A 198 -12.93 -19.03 1.70
C ASP A 198 -13.20 -17.85 2.65
N TYR A 199 -12.61 -16.70 2.35
CA TYR A 199 -12.75 -15.47 3.12
C TYR A 199 -12.82 -14.24 2.22
N VAL A 200 -13.51 -13.20 2.69
CA VAL A 200 -13.60 -11.88 2.05
C VAL A 200 -13.16 -10.82 3.05
N TYR A 201 -12.15 -10.03 2.68
CA TYR A 201 -11.87 -8.75 3.33
C TYR A 201 -12.64 -7.66 2.60
N LEU A 202 -13.54 -7.01 3.33
CA LEU A 202 -14.18 -5.79 2.87
C LEU A 202 -13.45 -4.60 3.51
N LEU A 203 -12.75 -3.83 2.69
CA LEU A 203 -11.99 -2.67 3.14
C LEU A 203 -12.85 -1.40 3.07
N PHE A 204 -12.47 -0.40 3.86
CA PHE A 204 -13.13 0.89 3.97
C PHE A 204 -14.56 0.84 4.53
N THR A 205 -14.83 -0.11 5.41
CA THR A 205 -16.09 -0.23 6.18
C THR A 205 -16.02 0.54 7.50
N GLU A 206 -17.15 0.96 8.06
CA GLU A 206 -17.22 1.47 9.43
C GLU A 206 -17.44 0.34 10.47
N PRO A 207 -17.03 0.55 11.73
CA PRO A 207 -17.38 -0.36 12.81
C PRO A 207 -18.91 -0.50 12.93
N ASN A 208 -19.40 -1.73 12.92
CA ASN A 208 -20.83 -2.11 12.94
C ASN A 208 -21.59 -1.95 11.61
N ASP A 209 -20.89 -1.75 10.49
CA ASP A 209 -21.52 -1.94 9.18
C ASP A 209 -22.19 -3.32 9.12
N LYS A 210 -23.41 -3.34 8.58
CA LYS A 210 -24.19 -4.56 8.43
C LYS A 210 -23.51 -5.47 7.41
N ASN A 211 -23.60 -6.77 7.66
CA ASN A 211 -23.19 -7.75 6.66
C ASN A 211 -24.01 -7.55 5.38
N PRO A 212 -23.37 -7.25 4.24
CA PRO A 212 -24.10 -6.96 3.01
C PRO A 212 -24.67 -8.21 2.33
N ASP A 213 -24.18 -9.40 2.67
CA ASP A 213 -24.71 -10.68 2.20
C ASP A 213 -24.70 -11.72 3.34
N PRO A 214 -25.74 -11.75 4.19
CA PRO A 214 -25.82 -12.68 5.31
C PRO A 214 -25.94 -14.15 4.92
N ASP A 215 -26.34 -14.44 3.68
CA ASP A 215 -26.57 -15.80 3.21
C ASP A 215 -25.25 -16.47 2.80
N GLU A 216 -24.37 -15.73 2.12
CA GLU A 216 -23.07 -16.23 1.65
C GLU A 216 -21.88 -15.80 2.55
N MET A 217 -22.06 -14.81 3.43
CA MET A 217 -21.00 -14.30 4.29
C MET A 217 -21.34 -14.40 5.77
N LYS A 218 -20.35 -14.80 6.57
CA LYS A 218 -20.41 -14.78 8.04
C LYS A 218 -19.31 -13.87 8.57
N LEU A 219 -19.68 -12.82 9.30
CA LEU A 219 -18.71 -11.93 9.94
C LEU A 219 -17.86 -12.70 10.97
N ILE A 220 -16.54 -12.59 10.84
CA ILE A 220 -15.55 -13.22 11.74
C ILE A 220 -14.82 -12.17 12.58
N TYR A 221 -14.51 -11.02 11.97
CA TYR A 221 -13.79 -9.96 12.65
C TYR A 221 -14.24 -8.60 12.11
N SER A 222 -14.43 -7.64 13.01
CA SER A 222 -14.67 -6.24 12.65
C SER A 222 -13.52 -5.40 13.18
N GLY A 223 -12.77 -4.79 12.28
CA GLY A 223 -11.70 -3.86 12.60
C GLY A 223 -12.11 -2.41 12.37
N ASP A 224 -11.14 -1.51 12.57
CA ASP A 224 -11.30 -0.12 12.15
C ASP A 224 -10.99 -0.03 10.64
N ARG A 225 -11.97 0.44 9.85
CA ARG A 225 -11.87 0.56 8.39
C ARG A 225 -11.81 -0.76 7.61
N PHE A 226 -12.10 -1.90 8.22
CA PHE A 226 -12.24 -3.17 7.50
C PHE A 226 -13.10 -4.20 8.27
N GLN A 227 -13.65 -5.16 7.54
CA GLN A 227 -14.31 -6.33 8.09
C GLN A 227 -13.82 -7.59 7.38
N LEU A 228 -13.68 -8.68 8.15
CA LEU A 228 -13.33 -10.01 7.65
C LEU A 228 -14.56 -10.90 7.74
N TYR A 229 -14.91 -11.48 6.60
CA TYR A 229 -16.00 -12.42 6.44
C TYR A 229 -15.45 -13.80 6.07
N GLN A 230 -16.08 -14.84 6.60
CA GLN A 230 -15.92 -16.21 6.11
C GLN A 230 -17.04 -16.50 5.12
N VAL A 231 -16.69 -17.10 3.99
CA VAL A 231 -17.66 -17.53 2.98
C VAL A 231 -18.37 -18.79 3.46
N VAL A 232 -19.70 -18.76 3.48
CA VAL A 232 -20.55 -19.88 3.86
C VAL A 232 -20.71 -20.77 2.65
N LYS A 233 -19.88 -21.82 2.55
CA LYS A 233 -20.06 -22.79 1.47
C LYS A 233 -21.33 -23.59 1.71
N THR A 234 -22.36 -23.33 0.93
CA THR A 234 -23.48 -24.27 0.75
C THR A 234 -22.87 -25.58 0.23
N LYS A 235 -23.10 -26.66 1.00
CA LYS A 235 -22.60 -27.99 0.67
C LYS A 235 -23.18 -28.35 -0.71
N PRO A 236 -22.38 -28.78 -1.70
CA PRO A 236 -22.96 -29.26 -2.95
C PRO A 236 -23.87 -30.44 -2.61
N GLU A 237 -25.13 -30.39 -3.03
CA GLU A 237 -25.99 -31.56 -3.05
C GLU A 237 -25.28 -32.63 -3.89
N SER A 238 -25.03 -33.77 -3.24
CA SER A 238 -24.37 -34.95 -3.79
C SER A 238 -25.24 -35.67 -4.80
#